data_AF-A0A135VK83-F1
#
_entry.id   AF-A0A135VK83-F1
#
_cell.length_a   1.000
_cell.length_b   1.000
_cell.length_c   1.000
_cell.angle_alpha   90.00
_cell.angle_beta   90.00
_cell.angle_gamma   90.00
#
_symmetry.space_group_name_H-M   'P 1'
#
loop_
_entity.id
_entity.type
_entity.pdbx_description
1 polymer ?
#
loop_
_entity_poly.entity_id
_entity_poly.type
_entity_poly.pdbx_seq_one_letter_code
_entity_poly.pdbx_strand_id
1 'polypeptide(L)'
;MTDTVITVGPDDEVTDVAQLMVERGMSGCPVVDNEGALVGVITKVQISQLVQKFKDIKVKELMTTEDILQVNPVSRLVKARGDMLAAGYSGIPVTDGGRVLGLITERMVAEAMARFTVEVPDKHRANQVRQIRVVDAMLQQPPLVTPDDSIADASGKMLEAKLSSLPVVGAANRIVGMISATDFTRFVANKFKVPEASE
;
A
#
# COMPACT_ATOMS: atom_id res chain seq x y z
N MET A 1 2.89 -11.22 -18.04
CA MET A 1 2.70 -9.93 -18.72
C MET A 1 1.21 -9.81 -18.98
N THR A 2 0.58 -8.66 -18.76
CA THR A 2 -0.84 -8.50 -19.05
C THR A 2 -0.98 -8.19 -20.54
N ASP A 3 -1.86 -8.91 -21.24
CA ASP A 3 -1.97 -8.83 -22.70
C ASP A 3 -2.71 -7.56 -23.18
N THR A 4 -3.46 -6.91 -22.29
CA THR A 4 -4.14 -5.64 -22.56
C THR A 4 -3.81 -4.65 -21.46
N VAL A 5 -3.24 -3.50 -21.84
CA VAL A 5 -2.89 -2.43 -20.93
C VAL A 5 -4.01 -1.40 -20.96
N ILE A 6 -4.59 -1.11 -19.80
CA ILE A 6 -5.56 -0.03 -19.65
C ILE A 6 -4.79 1.29 -19.57
N THR A 7 -5.12 2.22 -20.48
CA THR A 7 -4.52 3.55 -20.56
C THR A 7 -5.57 4.64 -20.32
N VAL A 8 -5.11 5.84 -20.01
CA VAL A 8 -5.93 7.05 -19.83
C VAL A 8 -5.40 8.19 -20.71
N GLY A 9 -6.23 9.18 -21.01
CA GLY A 9 -5.85 10.39 -21.75
C GLY A 9 -5.23 11.47 -20.85
N PRO A 10 -4.46 12.42 -21.41
CA PRO A 10 -3.91 13.55 -20.66
C PRO A 10 -4.99 14.52 -20.16
N ASP A 11 -6.16 14.54 -20.81
CA ASP A 11 -7.29 15.40 -20.48
C ASP A 11 -8.37 14.70 -19.64
N ASP A 12 -8.15 13.43 -19.26
CA ASP A 12 -9.10 12.68 -18.43
C ASP A 12 -9.17 13.27 -17.02
N GLU A 13 -10.39 13.38 -16.49
CA GLU A 13 -10.61 13.84 -15.13
C GLU A 13 -9.98 12.88 -14.11
N VAL A 14 -9.25 13.43 -13.15
CA VAL A 14 -8.52 12.61 -12.17
C VAL A 14 -9.45 11.76 -11.30
N THR A 15 -10.70 12.17 -11.12
CA THR A 15 -11.73 11.37 -10.42
C THR A 15 -12.09 10.12 -11.20
N ASP A 16 -12.15 10.21 -12.53
CA ASP A 16 -12.51 9.09 -13.41
C ASP A 16 -11.32 8.13 -13.51
N VAL A 17 -10.11 8.66 -13.58
CA VAL A 17 -8.88 7.86 -13.47
C VAL A 17 -8.79 7.14 -12.11
N ALA A 18 -9.11 7.82 -11.01
CA ALA A 18 -9.15 7.22 -9.68
C ALA A 18 -10.21 6.11 -9.59
N GLN A 19 -11.40 6.34 -10.14
CA GLN A 19 -12.46 5.33 -10.22
C GLN A 19 -11.99 4.09 -10.98
N LEU A 20 -11.40 4.28 -12.16
CA LEU A 20 -10.83 3.20 -12.96
C LEU A 20 -9.75 2.42 -12.21
N MET A 21 -8.87 3.11 -11.48
CA MET A 21 -7.85 2.45 -10.65
C MET A 21 -8.45 1.59 -9.53
N VAL A 22 -9.51 2.06 -8.87
CA VAL A 22 -10.20 1.29 -7.82
C VAL A 22 -10.90 0.08 -8.41
N GLU A 23 -11.73 0.27 -9.43
CA GLU A 23 -12.55 -0.79 -10.05
C GLU A 23 -11.69 -1.92 -10.63
N ARG A 24 -10.51 -1.59 -11.15
CA ARG A 24 -9.60 -2.57 -11.77
C ARG A 24 -8.46 -3.01 -10.86
N GLY A 25 -8.42 -2.56 -9.60
CA GLY A 25 -7.35 -2.87 -8.66
C GLY A 25 -5.96 -2.41 -9.13
N MET A 26 -5.89 -1.36 -9.96
CA MET A 26 -4.64 -0.86 -10.53
C MET A 26 -3.95 0.11 -9.58
N SER A 27 -2.61 0.09 -9.59
CA SER A 27 -1.78 1.04 -8.82
C SER A 27 -1.31 2.23 -9.67
N GLY A 28 -1.48 2.16 -10.98
CA GLY A 28 -1.14 3.20 -11.93
C GLY A 28 -1.55 2.84 -13.35
N CYS A 29 -1.62 3.85 -14.22
CA CYS A 29 -1.99 3.74 -15.62
C CYS A 29 -1.01 4.55 -16.49
N PRO A 30 -0.60 4.04 -17.65
CA PRO A 30 0.05 4.87 -18.66
C PRO A 30 -0.93 5.92 -19.19
N VAL A 31 -0.42 7.12 -19.44
CA VAL A 31 -1.15 8.23 -20.03
C VAL A 31 -0.74 8.32 -21.50
N VAL A 32 -1.70 8.19 -22.42
CA VAL A 32 -1.47 8.21 -23.87
C VAL A 32 -2.23 9.37 -24.51
N ASP A 33 -1.64 10.02 -25.50
CA ASP A 33 -2.35 11.02 -26.29
C ASP A 33 -3.30 10.41 -27.33
N ASN A 34 -3.97 11.27 -28.11
CA ASN A 34 -4.93 10.86 -29.12
C ASN A 34 -4.30 10.08 -30.31
N GLU A 35 -2.98 10.14 -30.47
CA GLU A 35 -2.24 9.37 -31.48
C GLU A 35 -1.76 8.02 -30.93
N GLY A 36 -2.03 7.75 -29.63
CA GLY A 36 -1.62 6.54 -28.93
C GLY A 36 -0.19 6.59 -28.41
N ALA A 37 0.48 7.75 -28.44
CA ALA A 37 1.83 7.90 -27.93
C ALA A 37 1.82 8.03 -26.40
N LEU A 38 2.76 7.36 -25.73
CA LEU A 38 2.93 7.45 -24.28
C LEU A 38 3.47 8.83 -23.88
N VAL A 39 2.67 9.62 -23.18
CA VAL A 39 3.03 10.97 -22.72
C VAL A 39 3.29 11.05 -21.21
N GLY A 40 2.92 10.02 -20.44
CA GLY A 40 3.19 10.00 -19.01
C GLY A 40 2.71 8.75 -18.29
N VAL A 41 2.79 8.78 -16.96
CA VAL A 41 2.24 7.75 -16.07
C VAL A 41 1.59 8.43 -14.88
N ILE A 42 0.37 8.02 -14.55
CA ILE A 42 -0.32 8.42 -13.33
C ILE A 42 -0.39 7.23 -12.38
N THR A 43 -0.08 7.45 -11.11
CA THR A 43 -0.12 6.41 -10.07
C THR A 43 -0.86 6.91 -8.84
N LYS A 44 -1.16 6.00 -7.92
CA LYS A 44 -1.72 6.36 -6.62
C LYS A 44 -0.84 7.33 -5.81
N VAL A 45 0.45 7.48 -6.14
CA VAL A 45 1.34 8.48 -5.53
C VAL A 45 0.85 9.90 -5.84
N GLN A 46 0.55 10.21 -7.10
CA GLN A 46 0.01 11.52 -7.49
C GLN A 46 -1.36 11.75 -6.86
N ILE A 47 -2.21 10.72 -6.80
CA ILE A 47 -3.53 10.82 -6.13
C ILE A 47 -3.38 11.12 -4.64
N SER A 48 -2.38 10.52 -3.97
CA SER A 48 -2.09 10.79 -2.56
C SER A 48 -1.69 12.26 -2.31
N GLN A 49 -1.03 12.91 -3.27
CA GLN A 49 -0.71 14.35 -3.16
C GLN A 49 -1.97 15.22 -3.15
N LEU A 50 -3.02 14.84 -3.90
CA LEU A 50 -4.27 15.59 -3.97
C LEU A 50 -5.01 15.66 -2.62
N VAL A 51 -4.81 14.66 -1.74
CA VAL A 51 -5.49 14.62 -0.45
C VAL A 51 -4.81 15.49 0.64
N GLN A 52 -3.59 16.00 0.39
CA GLN A 52 -2.86 16.82 1.38
C GLN A 52 -3.55 18.16 1.72
N LYS A 53 -4.50 18.60 0.91
CA LYS A 53 -5.32 19.80 1.20
C LYS A 53 -6.43 19.56 2.24
N PHE A 54 -6.76 18.30 2.54
CA PHE A 54 -7.86 17.95 3.46
C PHE A 54 -7.33 17.69 4.87
N LYS A 55 -7.26 18.77 5.66
CA LYS A 55 -6.76 18.72 7.05
C LYS A 55 -7.84 18.34 8.06
N ASP A 56 -9.11 18.52 7.70
CA ASP A 56 -10.24 18.31 8.60
C ASP A 56 -10.76 16.87 8.57
N ILE A 57 -10.47 16.12 7.50
CA ILE A 57 -10.85 14.71 7.38
C ILE A 57 -9.85 13.85 8.13
N LYS A 58 -10.37 12.98 9.00
CA LYS A 58 -9.62 12.10 9.88
C LYS A 58 -9.34 10.76 9.25
N VAL A 59 -8.24 10.14 9.65
CA VAL A 59 -7.85 8.79 9.20
C VAL A 59 -8.98 7.78 9.44
N LYS A 60 -9.67 7.86 10.58
CA LYS A 60 -10.79 6.95 10.91
C LYS A 60 -11.96 6.96 9.93
N GLU A 61 -12.11 8.04 9.16
CA GLU A 61 -13.18 8.17 8.17
C GLU A 61 -12.89 7.40 6.88
N LEU A 62 -11.62 7.06 6.61
CA LEU A 62 -11.19 6.35 5.40
C LEU A 62 -10.48 5.02 5.65
N MET A 63 -9.96 4.79 6.86
CA MET A 63 -9.14 3.61 7.15
C MET A 63 -9.93 2.31 7.01
N THR A 64 -9.24 1.25 6.63
CA THR A 64 -9.76 -0.11 6.70
C THR A 64 -9.61 -0.63 8.13
N THR A 65 -10.71 -1.04 8.76
CA THR A 65 -10.75 -1.51 10.16
C THR A 65 -10.96 -3.01 10.32
N GLU A 66 -11.52 -3.65 9.30
CA GLU A 66 -11.87 -5.07 9.29
C GLU A 66 -10.85 -5.88 8.47
N ASP A 67 -10.74 -7.17 8.79
CA ASP A 67 -9.90 -8.14 8.07
C ASP A 67 -8.44 -7.69 7.82
N ILE A 68 -7.89 -6.91 8.76
CA ILE A 68 -6.51 -6.42 8.68
C ILE A 68 -5.55 -7.61 8.74
N LEU A 69 -5.01 -8.00 7.58
CA LEU A 69 -4.00 -9.03 7.48
C LEU A 69 -2.74 -8.59 8.26
N GLN A 70 -2.34 -9.39 9.24
CA GLN A 70 -1.16 -9.16 10.07
C GLN A 70 -0.17 -10.32 9.89
N VAL A 71 1.11 -10.05 10.12
CA VAL A 71 2.14 -11.09 10.10
C VAL A 71 3.06 -11.00 11.30
N ASN A 72 3.43 -12.15 11.87
CA ASN A 72 4.42 -12.20 12.95
C ASN A 72 5.85 -12.08 12.40
N PRO A 73 6.78 -11.38 13.07
CA PRO A 73 8.15 -11.16 12.60
C PRO A 73 8.96 -12.44 12.32
N VAL A 74 8.69 -13.55 13.03
CA VAL A 74 9.40 -14.81 12.81
C VAL A 74 8.81 -15.68 11.69
N SER A 75 7.68 -15.24 11.10
CA SER A 75 7.05 -15.94 9.97
C SER A 75 7.96 -15.97 8.76
N ARG A 76 7.80 -16.98 7.90
CA ARG A 76 8.55 -17.06 6.65
C ARG A 76 8.09 -15.99 5.66
N LEU A 77 9.05 -15.32 5.02
CA LEU A 77 8.79 -14.25 4.05
C LEU A 77 7.93 -14.75 2.87
N VAL A 78 8.19 -15.97 2.39
CA VAL A 78 7.41 -16.60 1.31
C VAL A 78 5.95 -16.85 1.70
N LYS A 79 5.68 -17.16 2.97
CA LYS A 79 4.32 -17.30 3.48
C LYS A 79 3.63 -15.93 3.48
N ALA A 80 4.29 -14.92 4.04
CA ALA A 80 3.79 -13.54 4.06
C ALA A 80 3.45 -13.04 2.65
N ARG A 81 4.31 -13.35 1.66
CA ARG A 81 4.06 -13.04 0.25
C ARG A 81 2.83 -13.76 -0.30
N GLY A 82 2.66 -15.04 0.01
CA GLY A 82 1.48 -15.81 -0.39
C GLY A 82 0.19 -15.23 0.21
N ASP A 83 0.21 -14.90 1.50
CA ASP A 83 -0.92 -14.30 2.20
C ASP A 83 -1.30 -12.93 1.61
N MET A 84 -0.30 -12.07 1.32
CA MET A 84 -0.48 -10.79 0.64
C MET A 84 -1.19 -10.94 -0.71
N LEU A 85 -0.73 -11.90 -1.54
CA LEU A 85 -1.30 -12.14 -2.86
C LEU A 85 -2.73 -12.65 -2.78
N ALA A 86 -3.01 -13.55 -1.83
CA ALA A 86 -4.35 -14.12 -1.64
C ALA A 86 -5.35 -13.05 -1.17
N ALA A 87 -4.92 -12.14 -0.28
CA ALA A 87 -5.76 -11.09 0.28
C ALA A 87 -5.75 -9.78 -0.53
N GLY A 88 -4.92 -9.66 -1.57
CA GLY A 88 -4.81 -8.45 -2.40
C GLY A 88 -4.12 -7.27 -1.69
N TYR A 89 -3.31 -7.51 -0.66
CA TYR A 89 -2.59 -6.46 0.06
C TYR A 89 -1.17 -6.26 -0.47
N SER A 90 -0.83 -5.02 -0.81
CA SER A 90 0.55 -4.65 -1.20
C SER A 90 1.48 -4.38 -0.01
N GLY A 91 0.94 -4.36 1.21
CA GLY A 91 1.71 -4.21 2.44
C GLY A 91 0.87 -4.53 3.66
N ILE A 92 1.50 -5.12 4.67
CA ILE A 92 0.85 -5.58 5.90
C ILE A 92 1.68 -5.22 7.12
N PRO A 93 1.03 -4.86 8.24
CA PRO A 93 1.70 -4.60 9.50
C PRO A 93 2.33 -5.89 10.04
N VAL A 94 3.57 -5.75 10.52
CA VAL A 94 4.26 -6.81 11.27
C VAL A 94 3.97 -6.58 12.75
N THR A 95 3.32 -7.55 13.38
CA THR A 95 2.82 -7.41 14.76
C THR A 95 3.26 -8.55 15.67
N ASP A 96 3.29 -8.26 16.97
CA ASP A 96 3.39 -9.25 18.04
C ASP A 96 2.28 -8.98 19.07
N GLY A 97 1.38 -9.94 19.26
CA GLY A 97 0.19 -9.75 20.11
C GLY A 97 -0.70 -8.56 19.74
N GLY A 98 -0.68 -8.13 18.46
CA GLY A 98 -1.39 -6.95 17.94
C GLY A 98 -0.66 -5.62 18.11
N ARG A 99 0.51 -5.60 18.78
CA ARG A 99 1.38 -4.42 18.82
C ARG A 99 2.18 -4.33 17.54
N VAL A 100 2.20 -3.17 16.90
CA VAL A 100 2.95 -2.96 15.65
C VAL A 100 4.44 -2.85 15.94
N LEU A 101 5.23 -3.73 15.30
CA LEU A 101 6.69 -3.75 15.36
C LEU A 101 7.33 -3.27 14.05
N GLY A 102 6.66 -3.53 12.93
CA GLY A 102 7.19 -3.28 11.59
C GLY A 102 6.10 -3.14 10.54
N LEU A 103 6.54 -2.91 9.31
CA LEU A 103 5.72 -2.98 8.10
C LEU A 103 6.49 -3.79 7.06
N ILE A 104 5.82 -4.70 6.36
CA ILE A 104 6.41 -5.41 5.22
C ILE A 104 5.55 -5.15 3.98
N THR A 105 6.18 -4.80 2.86
CA THR A 105 5.51 -4.50 1.59
C THR A 105 6.01 -5.40 0.47
N GLU A 106 5.27 -5.47 -0.63
CA GLU A 106 5.70 -6.21 -1.83
C GLU A 106 7.07 -5.77 -2.33
N ARG A 107 7.36 -4.46 -2.28
CA ARG A 107 8.66 -3.90 -2.64
C ARG A 107 9.77 -4.46 -1.75
N MET A 108 9.56 -4.50 -0.43
CA MET A 108 10.55 -5.02 0.52
C MET A 108 10.78 -6.52 0.34
N VAL A 109 9.72 -7.28 0.05
CA VAL A 109 9.84 -8.70 -0.32
C VAL A 109 10.68 -8.84 -1.59
N ALA A 110 10.39 -8.07 -2.64
CA ALA A 110 11.14 -8.11 -3.90
C ALA A 110 12.62 -7.75 -3.70
N GLU A 111 12.91 -6.72 -2.91
CA GLU A 111 14.28 -6.31 -2.57
C GLU A 111 15.03 -7.40 -1.80
N ALA A 112 14.39 -8.04 -0.82
CA ALA A 112 14.98 -9.15 -0.09
C ALA A 112 15.31 -10.33 -1.00
N MET A 113 14.40 -10.67 -1.92
CA MET A 113 14.60 -11.74 -2.91
C MET A 113 15.72 -11.41 -3.90
N ALA A 114 15.82 -10.15 -4.34
CA ALA A 114 16.88 -9.70 -5.24
C ALA A 114 18.26 -9.79 -4.57
N ARG A 115 18.40 -9.28 -3.34
CA ARG A 115 19.65 -9.40 -2.56
C ARG A 115 20.06 -10.86 -2.38
N PHE A 116 19.12 -11.70 -1.98
CA PHE A 116 19.36 -13.12 -1.80
C PHE A 116 19.88 -13.82 -3.07
N THR A 117 19.32 -13.46 -4.24
CA THR A 117 19.76 -14.03 -5.52
C THR A 117 21.23 -13.68 -5.82
N VAL A 118 21.68 -12.49 -5.44
CA VAL A 118 23.08 -12.07 -5.60
C VAL A 118 24.00 -12.78 -4.62
N GLU A 119 23.59 -12.91 -3.36
CA GLU A 119 24.45 -13.38 -2.26
C GLU A 119 24.58 -14.92 -2.18
N VAL A 120 23.58 -15.67 -2.66
CA VAL A 120 23.54 -17.13 -2.50
C VAL A 120 23.83 -17.86 -3.81
N PRO A 121 24.82 -18.77 -3.86
CA PRO A 121 25.07 -19.61 -5.03
C PRO A 121 23.86 -20.48 -5.41
N ASP A 122 23.62 -20.64 -6.70
CA ASP A 122 22.46 -21.32 -7.31
C ASP A 122 22.09 -22.65 -6.61
N LYS A 123 23.11 -23.46 -6.29
CA LYS A 123 22.97 -24.80 -5.69
C LYS A 123 22.22 -24.83 -4.35
N HIS A 124 22.18 -23.71 -3.61
CA HIS A 124 21.55 -23.63 -2.29
C HIS A 124 20.32 -22.71 -2.22
N ARG A 125 20.01 -22.00 -3.31
CA ARG A 125 18.97 -20.95 -3.31
C ARG A 125 17.60 -21.46 -2.88
N ALA A 126 17.11 -22.55 -3.46
CA ALA A 126 15.74 -23.02 -3.21
C ALA A 126 15.46 -23.34 -1.73
N ASN A 127 16.41 -23.95 -1.03
CA ASN A 127 16.25 -24.32 0.37
C ASN A 127 16.45 -23.14 1.33
N GLN A 128 17.35 -22.21 0.98
CA GLN A 128 17.67 -21.06 1.82
C GLN A 128 16.69 -19.89 1.66
N VAL A 129 16.11 -19.66 0.47
CA VAL A 129 15.01 -18.68 0.28
C VAL A 129 13.88 -18.96 1.26
N ARG A 130 13.54 -20.24 1.44
CA ARG A 130 12.46 -20.65 2.34
C ARG A 130 12.74 -20.27 3.78
N GLN A 131 14.00 -20.05 4.18
CA GLN A 131 14.42 -19.72 5.55
C GLN A 131 14.32 -18.24 5.89
N ILE A 132 14.22 -17.36 4.90
CA ILE A 132 14.09 -15.91 5.13
C ILE A 132 12.83 -15.63 5.94
N ARG A 133 12.97 -14.86 7.01
CA ARG A 133 11.88 -14.43 7.88
C ARG A 133 11.45 -13.01 7.54
N VAL A 134 10.25 -12.65 7.97
CA VAL A 134 9.73 -11.29 7.80
C VAL A 134 10.63 -10.26 8.45
N VAL A 135 11.16 -10.54 9.65
CA VAL A 135 12.08 -9.64 10.36
C VAL A 135 13.35 -9.31 9.59
N ASP A 136 13.78 -10.17 8.67
CA ASP A 136 15.00 -9.97 7.86
C ASP A 136 14.76 -8.96 6.70
N ALA A 137 13.50 -8.64 6.39
CA ALA A 137 13.12 -7.81 5.25
C ALA A 137 12.21 -6.62 5.61
N MET A 138 11.54 -6.65 6.76
CA MET A 138 10.58 -5.63 7.15
C MET A 138 11.24 -4.27 7.40
N LEU A 139 10.48 -3.20 7.21
CA LEU A 139 10.79 -1.90 7.79
C LEU A 139 10.48 -1.97 9.29
N GLN A 140 11.51 -1.78 10.12
CA GLN A 140 11.35 -1.66 11.56
C GLN A 140 10.83 -0.27 11.90
N GLN A 141 9.94 -0.18 12.91
CA GLN A 141 9.39 1.09 13.40
C GLN A 141 8.87 2.01 12.26
N PRO A 142 7.93 1.53 11.43
CA PRO A 142 7.38 2.35 10.35
C PRO A 142 6.69 3.59 10.93
N PRO A 143 6.53 4.67 10.14
CA PRO A 143 5.66 5.76 10.52
C PRO A 143 4.25 5.22 10.82
N LEU A 144 3.69 5.67 11.94
CA LEU A 144 2.36 5.30 12.41
C LEU A 144 1.45 6.53 12.34
N VAL A 145 0.15 6.26 12.21
CA VAL A 145 -0.90 7.27 12.34
C VAL A 145 -1.93 6.82 13.37
N THR A 146 -2.65 7.78 13.93
CA THR A 146 -3.80 7.50 14.81
C THR A 146 -5.12 7.72 14.07
N PRO A 147 -6.25 7.19 14.58
CA PRO A 147 -7.58 7.45 14.02
C PRO A 147 -7.93 8.94 13.89
N ASP A 148 -7.34 9.80 14.73
CA ASP A 148 -7.64 11.24 14.79
C ASP A 148 -6.60 12.12 14.06
N ASP A 149 -5.53 11.52 13.53
CA ASP A 149 -4.64 12.19 12.58
C ASP A 149 -5.44 12.59 11.33
N SER A 150 -5.01 13.64 10.62
CA SER A 150 -5.65 14.00 9.34
C SER A 150 -5.18 13.08 8.21
N ILE A 151 -6.01 12.93 7.17
CA ILE A 151 -5.60 12.20 5.96
C ILE A 151 -4.45 12.92 5.22
N ALA A 152 -4.34 14.24 5.40
CA ALA A 152 -3.21 15.03 4.90
C ALA A 152 -1.90 14.63 5.59
N ASP A 153 -1.90 14.50 6.92
CA ASP A 153 -0.73 14.06 7.68
C ASP A 153 -0.36 12.61 7.33
N ALA A 154 -1.35 11.73 7.19
CA ALA A 154 -1.14 10.35 6.77
C ALA A 154 -0.52 10.26 5.37
N SER A 155 -1.03 11.04 4.40
CA SER A 155 -0.46 11.14 3.06
C SER A 155 0.96 11.70 3.09
N GLY A 156 1.22 12.75 3.87
CA GLY A 156 2.55 13.33 4.06
C GLY A 156 3.56 12.30 4.57
N LYS A 157 3.25 11.62 5.68
CA LYS A 157 4.08 10.54 6.25
C LYS A 157 4.32 9.41 5.23
N MET A 158 3.29 9.04 4.47
CA MET A 158 3.37 7.98 3.46
C MET A 158 4.31 8.34 2.31
N LEU A 159 4.20 9.57 1.78
CA LEU A 159 5.04 10.07 0.69
C LEU A 159 6.50 10.26 1.12
N GLU A 160 6.73 10.86 2.29
CA GLU A 160 8.07 11.07 2.84
C GLU A 160 8.81 9.74 3.04
N ALA A 161 8.12 8.75 3.61
CA ALA A 161 8.69 7.41 3.84
C ALA A 161 8.71 6.52 2.58
N LYS A 162 8.21 7.01 1.42
CA LYS A 162 8.07 6.23 0.18
C LYS A 162 7.32 4.91 0.40
N LEU A 163 6.24 4.99 1.16
CA LEU A 163 5.32 3.90 1.46
C LEU A 163 4.02 4.08 0.67
N SER A 164 3.20 3.03 0.61
CA SER A 164 1.86 3.06 0.02
C SER A 164 0.76 2.77 1.03
N SER A 165 1.14 2.44 2.27
CA SER A 165 0.24 2.15 3.37
C SER A 165 0.93 2.42 4.71
N LEU A 166 0.14 2.77 5.72
CA LEU A 166 0.56 3.03 7.08
C LEU A 166 -0.34 2.26 8.06
N PRO A 167 0.24 1.64 9.10
CA PRO A 167 -0.53 1.12 10.21
C PRO A 167 -1.21 2.25 10.98
N VAL A 168 -2.51 2.09 11.25
CA VAL A 168 -3.27 2.93 12.17
C VAL A 168 -3.28 2.27 13.53
N VAL A 169 -2.82 2.99 14.54
CA VAL A 169 -2.67 2.45 15.90
C VAL A 169 -3.51 3.23 16.92
N GLY A 170 -4.04 2.49 17.89
CA GLY A 170 -4.68 3.04 19.08
C GLY A 170 -3.73 3.07 20.26
N ALA A 171 -4.27 2.86 21.46
CA ALA A 171 -3.48 2.81 22.69
C ALA A 171 -2.36 1.75 22.63
N ALA A 172 -1.21 2.07 23.23
CA ALA A 172 -0.05 1.19 23.33
C ALA A 172 0.48 0.63 21.98
N ASN A 173 0.33 1.38 20.88
CA ASN A 173 0.70 0.98 19.51
C ASN A 173 0.03 -0.32 19.04
N ARG A 174 -1.17 -0.61 19.55
CA ARG A 174 -1.98 -1.71 19.04
C ARG A 174 -2.61 -1.32 17.72
N ILE A 175 -2.53 -2.21 16.73
CA ILE A 175 -3.18 -2.02 15.43
C ILE A 175 -4.70 -1.91 15.61
N VAL A 176 -5.29 -0.90 14.99
CA VAL A 176 -6.76 -0.67 14.94
C VAL A 176 -7.26 -0.45 13.51
N GLY A 177 -6.36 -0.24 12.56
CA GLY A 177 -6.70 0.02 11.16
C GLY A 177 -5.47 0.02 10.26
N MET A 178 -5.72 0.09 8.96
CA MET A 178 -4.72 0.41 7.95
C MET A 178 -5.24 1.56 7.09
N ILE A 179 -4.36 2.48 6.72
CA ILE A 179 -4.67 3.49 5.70
C ILE A 179 -3.63 3.44 4.58
N SER A 180 -4.09 3.54 3.35
CA SER A 180 -3.32 3.28 2.14
C SER A 180 -3.66 4.27 1.03
N ALA A 181 -2.79 4.32 0.02
CA ALA A 181 -3.03 5.11 -1.17
C ALA A 181 -4.32 4.67 -1.91
N THR A 182 -4.76 3.42 -1.74
CA THR A 182 -6.05 2.93 -2.27
C THR A 182 -7.23 3.61 -1.56
N ASP A 183 -7.12 3.90 -0.26
CA ASP A 183 -8.17 4.60 0.49
C ASP A 183 -8.30 6.05 0.03
N PHE A 184 -7.16 6.73 -0.18
CA PHE A 184 -7.14 8.06 -0.80
C PHE A 184 -7.71 8.03 -2.22
N THR A 185 -7.40 6.99 -3.00
CA THR A 185 -7.94 6.82 -4.35
C THR A 185 -9.45 6.62 -4.33
N ARG A 186 -9.99 5.81 -3.41
CA ARG A 186 -11.45 5.68 -3.21
C ARG A 186 -12.10 7.00 -2.84
N PHE A 187 -11.47 7.78 -1.96
CA PHE A 187 -11.95 9.11 -1.59
C PHE A 187 -12.00 10.08 -2.79
N VAL A 188 -10.96 10.09 -3.63
CA VAL A 188 -10.93 10.91 -4.86
C VAL A 188 -11.96 10.41 -5.88
N ALA A 189 -12.07 9.09 -6.09
CA ALA A 189 -13.08 8.48 -6.96
C ALA A 189 -14.51 8.85 -6.53
N ASN A 190 -14.76 8.94 -5.21
CA ASN A 190 -16.01 9.39 -4.64
C ASN A 190 -16.17 10.94 -4.65
N LYS A 191 -15.44 11.64 -5.53
CA LYS A 191 -15.48 13.10 -5.67
C LYS A 191 -15.24 13.83 -4.35
N PHE A 192 -14.29 13.34 -3.56
CA PHE A 192 -13.89 13.89 -2.27
C PHE A 192 -14.99 13.88 -1.20
N LYS A 193 -15.91 12.91 -1.28
CA LYS A 193 -16.92 12.66 -0.24
C LYS A 193 -16.47 11.52 0.66
N VAL A 194 -16.59 11.73 1.96
CA VAL A 194 -16.40 10.68 2.97
C VAL A 194 -17.49 9.61 2.75
N PRO A 195 -17.14 8.31 2.68
CA PRO A 195 -18.14 7.25 2.61
C PRO A 195 -19.07 7.32 3.82
N GLU A 196 -20.37 7.15 3.60
CA GLU A 196 -21.30 6.94 4.72
C GLU A 196 -20.87 5.67 5.46
N ALA A 197 -20.79 5.73 6.79
CA ALA A 197 -20.47 4.56 7.58
C ALA A 197 -21.54 3.49 7.26
N SER A 198 -21.10 2.34 6.74
CA SER A 198 -21.98 1.18 6.59
C SER A 198 -22.46 0.79 7.99
N GLU A 199 -23.77 0.96 8.22
CA GLU A 199 -24.48 0.52 9.44
C GLU A 199 -24.34 -0.98 9.69
#